data_AF-A0A1I0YBU4-F1
#
_entry.id   AF-A0A1I0YBU4-F1
#
_cell.length_a   1.000
_cell.length_b   1.000
_cell.length_c   1.000
_cell.angle_alpha   90.00
_cell.angle_beta   90.00
_cell.angle_gamma   90.00
#
_symmetry.space_group_name_H-M   'P 1'
#
loop_
_entity.id
_entity.type
_entity.pdbx_description
1 polymer ?
#
loop_
_entity_poly.entity_id
_entity_poly.type
_entity_poly.pdbx_seq_one_letter_code
_entity_poly.pdbx_strand_id
1 'polypeptide(L)'
;MENEENTLSVYRTVRDRYGKKHKVYSARFKDIQTVTDFTTKYDPESFALYAMAPVIDEDGEVDMLPDGRVNFNNGFADDVLEIVELALDYRETKEQINEWLDIEIAQEIVQLLLGMSTFKKKRK
;
A
#
# COMPACT_ATOMS: atom_id res chain seq x y z
N MET A 1 21.70 16.47 -28.23
CA MET A 1 21.86 15.14 -27.62
C MET A 1 20.82 15.06 -26.53
N GLU A 2 19.67 14.47 -26.87
CA GLU A 2 18.63 14.20 -25.89
C GLU A 2 19.16 13.10 -24.96
N ASN A 3 19.15 13.36 -23.66
CA ASN A 3 19.42 12.34 -22.66
C ASN A 3 18.34 11.26 -22.84
N GLU A 4 18.72 10.10 -23.37
CA GLU A 4 17.93 8.89 -23.23
C GLU A 4 17.85 8.56 -21.73
N GLU A 5 16.81 9.06 -21.07
CA GLU A 5 16.39 8.54 -19.78
C GLU A 5 15.98 7.09 -19.99
N ASN A 6 16.94 6.18 -19.85
CA ASN A 6 16.74 4.74 -19.84
C ASN A 6 15.95 4.35 -18.59
N THR A 7 14.66 4.63 -18.56
CA THR A 7 13.74 4.15 -17.54
C THR A 7 13.34 2.71 -17.89
N LEU A 8 14.22 1.77 -17.57
CA LEU A 8 13.85 0.35 -17.43
C LEU A 8 12.91 0.23 -16.22
N SER A 9 11.64 0.61 -16.37
CA SER A 9 10.64 0.44 -15.32
C SER A 9 10.22 -1.03 -15.31
N VAL A 10 10.77 -1.80 -14.38
CA VAL A 10 10.25 -3.14 -14.09
C VAL A 10 8.90 -2.95 -13.42
N TYR A 11 7.84 -3.38 -14.11
CA TYR A 11 6.50 -3.41 -13.56
C TYR A 11 5.96 -4.83 -13.55
N ARG A 12 5.05 -5.07 -12.62
CA ARG A 12 4.17 -6.24 -12.57
C ARG A 12 2.73 -5.74 -12.72
N THR A 13 1.80 -6.67 -12.93
CA THR A 13 0.39 -6.31 -13.08
C THR A 13 -0.45 -7.10 -12.11
N VAL A 14 -1.34 -6.40 -11.40
CA VAL A 14 -2.44 -7.01 -10.65
C VAL A 14 -3.74 -6.81 -11.43
N ARG A 15 -4.78 -7.58 -11.10
CA ARG A 15 -6.12 -7.38 -11.65
C ARG A 15 -7.09 -7.08 -10.54
N ASP A 16 -7.94 -6.08 -10.75
CA ASP A 16 -9.02 -5.80 -9.81
C ASP A 16 -10.17 -6.82 -9.92
N ARG A 17 -11.14 -6.72 -9.00
CA ARG A 17 -12.38 -7.50 -9.00
C ARG A 17 -13.23 -7.38 -10.27
N TYR A 18 -13.01 -6.32 -11.07
CA TYR A 18 -13.68 -6.09 -12.34
C TYR A 18 -12.86 -6.58 -13.55
N GLY A 19 -11.67 -7.15 -13.31
CA GLY A 19 -10.74 -7.65 -14.34
C GLY A 19 -9.87 -6.58 -15.00
N LYS A 20 -9.93 -5.31 -14.56
CA LYS A 20 -9.05 -4.23 -15.01
C LYS A 20 -7.63 -4.51 -14.52
N LYS A 21 -6.63 -4.23 -15.36
CA LYS A 21 -5.21 -4.43 -15.04
C LYS A 21 -4.61 -3.14 -14.50
N HIS A 22 -3.86 -3.24 -13.41
CA HIS A 22 -3.13 -2.13 -12.80
C HIS A 22 -1.63 -2.44 -12.80
N LYS A 23 -0.80 -1.46 -13.16
CA LYS A 23 0.66 -1.63 -13.21
C LYS A 23 1.26 -1.26 -11.87
N VAL A 24 1.93 -2.21 -11.24
CA VAL A 24 2.68 -2.03 -10.01
C VAL A 24 4.15 -1.85 -10.36
N TYR A 25 4.77 -0.80 -9.84
CA TYR A 25 6.14 -0.41 -10.11
C TYR A 25 7.04 -0.68 -8.90
N SER A 26 8.35 -0.83 -9.13
CA SER A 26 9.33 -0.85 -8.04
C SER A 26 9.42 0.50 -7.34
N ALA A 27 9.65 0.51 -6.02
CA ALA A 27 9.86 1.75 -5.29
C ALA A 27 11.02 2.58 -5.88
N ARG A 28 10.80 3.88 -6.04
CA ARG A 28 11.84 4.83 -6.44
C ARG A 28 12.69 5.16 -5.21
N PHE A 29 13.94 5.56 -5.43
CA PHE A 29 14.87 5.84 -4.33
C PHE A 29 14.33 6.88 -3.33
N LYS A 30 13.70 7.95 -3.85
CA LYS A 30 13.06 9.00 -3.04
C LYS A 30 11.91 8.50 -2.17
N ASP A 31 11.32 7.36 -2.51
CA ASP A 31 10.12 6.82 -1.87
C ASP A 31 10.47 5.68 -0.87
N ILE A 32 11.76 5.30 -0.76
CA ILE A 32 12.22 4.18 0.08
C ILE A 32 11.87 4.38 1.55
N GLN A 33 11.97 5.60 2.07
CA GLN A 33 11.66 5.88 3.48
C GLN A 33 10.19 5.59 3.77
N THR A 34 9.27 6.08 2.93
CA THR A 34 7.83 5.80 3.03
C THR A 34 7.54 4.30 3.01
N VAL A 35 8.17 3.55 2.09
CA VAL A 35 8.02 2.09 2.06
C VAL A 35 8.56 1.43 3.33
N THR A 36 9.69 1.91 3.86
CA THR A 36 10.31 1.36 5.07
C THR A 36 9.44 1.60 6.29
N ASP A 37 8.92 2.83 6.45
CA ASP A 37 8.05 3.21 7.55
C ASP A 37 6.76 2.37 7.53
N PHE A 38 6.17 2.19 6.33
CA PHE A 38 5.01 1.32 6.15
C PHE A 38 5.29 -0.12 6.60
N THR A 39 6.39 -0.73 6.13
CA THR A 39 6.74 -2.12 6.49
C THR A 39 7.21 -2.31 7.93
N THR A 40 7.57 -1.23 8.62
CA THR A 40 7.90 -1.28 10.05
C THR A 40 6.63 -1.35 10.90
N LYS A 41 5.54 -0.74 10.42
CA LYS A 41 4.23 -0.74 11.08
C LYS A 41 3.41 -1.99 10.76
N TYR A 42 3.41 -2.40 9.50
CA TYR A 42 2.49 -3.41 9.00
C TYR A 42 3.22 -4.55 8.30
N ASP A 43 2.85 -5.77 8.69
CA ASP A 43 3.09 -6.97 7.92
C ASP A 43 1.98 -7.17 6.87
N PRO A 44 2.29 -7.23 5.56
CA PRO A 44 1.32 -7.53 4.51
C PRO A 44 0.49 -8.79 4.74
N GLU A 45 1.04 -9.81 5.41
CA GLU A 45 0.30 -11.05 5.71
C GLU A 45 -0.77 -10.85 6.80
N SER A 46 -0.70 -9.74 7.54
CA SER A 46 -1.58 -9.40 8.65
C SER A 46 -2.57 -8.27 8.32
N PHE A 47 -2.71 -7.87 7.05
CA PHE A 47 -3.58 -6.76 6.63
C PHE A 47 -5.03 -6.88 7.11
N ALA A 48 -5.62 -8.08 7.05
CA ALA A 48 -6.97 -8.30 7.53
C ALA A 48 -7.11 -8.02 9.04
N LEU A 49 -6.08 -8.35 9.83
CA LEU A 49 -6.07 -8.09 11.27
C LEU A 49 -6.00 -6.57 11.54
N TYR A 50 -5.12 -5.85 10.84
CA TYR A 50 -5.01 -4.40 11.00
C TYR A 50 -6.28 -3.66 10.53
N ALA A 51 -6.92 -4.12 9.46
CA ALA A 51 -8.19 -3.55 8.99
C ALA A 51 -9.34 -3.70 10.01
N MET A 52 -9.27 -4.69 10.90
CA MET A 52 -10.26 -4.95 11.94
C MET A 52 -9.82 -4.50 13.33
N ALA A 53 -8.64 -3.90 13.47
CA ALA A 53 -8.12 -3.49 14.77
C ALA A 53 -8.85 -2.23 15.25
N PRO A 54 -9.44 -2.22 16.46
CA PRO A 54 -10.08 -1.03 17.00
C PRO A 54 -9.03 0.05 17.32
N VAL A 55 -9.48 1.29 17.37
CA VAL A 55 -8.72 2.38 17.97
C VAL A 55 -8.68 2.16 19.49
N ILE A 56 -7.49 2.25 20.06
CA ILE A 56 -7.25 2.17 21.50
C ILE A 56 -6.92 3.57 21.98
N ASP A 57 -7.60 4.03 23.03
CA ASP A 57 -7.38 5.36 23.61
C ASP A 57 -6.12 5.42 24.49
N GLU A 58 -5.85 6.59 25.08
CA GLU A 58 -4.66 6.82 25.92
C GLU A 58 -4.66 5.98 27.21
N ASP A 59 -5.84 5.56 27.67
CA ASP A 59 -6.02 4.74 28.87
C ASP A 59 -5.93 3.23 28.57
N GLY A 60 -5.81 2.86 27.30
CA GLY A 60 -5.72 1.47 26.84
C GLY A 60 -7.08 0.80 26.60
N GLU A 61 -8.16 1.57 26.60
CA GLU A 61 -9.52 1.11 26.36
C GLU A 61 -9.92 1.25 24.88
N VAL A 62 -10.94 0.51 24.47
CA VAL A 62 -11.45 0.59 23.09
C VAL A 62 -12.20 1.90 22.91
N ASP A 63 -11.77 2.70 21.93
CA ASP A 63 -12.44 3.94 21.57
C ASP A 63 -13.81 3.66 20.92
N MET A 64 -14.81 4.42 21.35
CA MET A 64 -16.20 4.24 20.98
C MET A 64 -16.75 5.51 20.32
N LEU A 65 -17.45 5.33 19.21
CA LEU A 65 -18.14 6.41 18.52
C LEU A 65 -19.33 6.94 19.37
N PRO A 66 -19.82 8.16 19.12
CA PRO A 66 -20.93 8.76 19.86
C PRO A 66 -22.24 7.95 19.85
N ASP A 67 -22.39 7.02 18.90
CA ASP A 67 -23.55 6.13 18.76
C ASP A 67 -23.36 4.77 19.45
N GLY A 68 -22.25 4.58 20.17
CA GLY A 68 -21.94 3.35 20.89
C GLY A 68 -21.34 2.23 20.04
N ARG A 69 -20.95 2.50 18.79
CA ARG A 69 -20.18 1.54 17.97
C ARG A 69 -18.68 1.67 18.22
N VAL A 70 -17.95 0.56 18.05
CA VAL A 70 -16.48 0.54 18.13
C VAL A 70 -15.87 1.40 17.01
N ASN A 71 -14.88 2.23 17.34
CA ASN A 71 -14.10 2.97 16.35
C ASN A 71 -13.03 2.07 15.73
N PHE A 72 -13.07 1.88 14.41
CA PHE A 72 -12.06 1.13 13.64
C PHE A 72 -11.17 2.02 12.78
N ASN A 73 -11.27 3.36 12.91
CA ASN A 73 -10.49 4.30 12.12
C ASN A 73 -9.07 4.47 12.67
N ASN A 74 -8.29 3.39 12.62
CA ASN A 74 -6.94 3.31 13.18
C ASN A 74 -5.83 3.81 12.23
N GLY A 75 -6.19 4.40 11.07
CA GLY A 75 -5.27 4.91 10.06
C GLY A 75 -4.71 3.86 9.08
N PHE A 76 -4.95 2.57 9.32
CA PHE A 76 -4.44 1.51 8.44
C PHE A 76 -4.89 1.66 6.98
N ALA A 77 -6.19 1.94 6.76
CA ALA A 77 -6.73 2.09 5.42
C ALA A 77 -6.08 3.26 4.64
N ASP A 78 -5.82 4.37 5.32
CA ASP A 78 -5.18 5.55 4.72
C ASP A 78 -3.70 5.27 4.39
N ASP A 79 -2.97 4.63 5.31
CA ASP A 79 -1.58 4.21 5.09
C ASP A 79 -1.47 3.23 3.90
N VAL A 80 -2.43 2.28 3.78
CA VAL A 80 -2.52 1.34 2.66
C VAL A 80 -2.80 2.05 1.35
N LEU A 81 -3.72 3.02 1.35
CA LEU A 81 -4.05 3.79 0.16
C LEU A 81 -2.83 4.60 -0.33
N GLU A 82 -2.07 5.20 0.59
CA GLU A 82 -0.84 5.92 0.27
C GLU A 82 0.22 5.01 -0.37
N ILE A 83 0.48 3.82 0.23
CA ILE A 83 1.49 2.91 -0.32
C ILE A 83 1.06 2.33 -1.67
N VAL A 84 -0.24 2.10 -1.88
CA VAL A 84 -0.79 1.65 -3.16
C VAL A 84 -0.67 2.74 -4.22
N GLU A 85 -1.00 3.99 -3.90
CA GLU A 85 -0.85 5.13 -4.81
C GLU A 85 0.61 5.27 -5.29
N LEU A 86 1.56 5.13 -4.36
CA LEU A 86 2.99 5.09 -4.64
C LEU A 86 3.37 3.89 -5.52
N ALA A 87 2.86 2.70 -5.21
CA ALA A 87 3.12 1.48 -5.97
C ALA A 87 2.59 1.55 -7.42
N LEU A 88 1.52 2.32 -7.64
CA LEU A 88 0.97 2.62 -8.97
C LEU A 88 1.64 3.82 -9.65
N ASP A 89 2.73 4.35 -9.07
CA ASP A 89 3.49 5.50 -9.57
C ASP A 89 2.58 6.74 -9.78
N TYR A 90 1.57 6.91 -8.90
CA TYR A 90 0.60 8.01 -8.93
C TYR A 90 -0.18 8.14 -10.26
N ARG A 91 -0.33 7.03 -11.00
CA ARG A 91 -1.05 7.01 -12.29
C ARG A 91 -2.56 6.92 -12.16
N GLU A 92 -3.05 6.60 -10.96
CA GLU A 92 -4.46 6.56 -10.59
C GLU A 92 -4.64 7.45 -9.36
N THR A 93 -5.75 8.19 -9.28
CA THR A 93 -6.05 9.02 -8.11
C THR A 93 -6.54 8.17 -6.94
N LYS A 94 -6.48 8.72 -5.72
CA LYS A 94 -7.03 8.06 -4.52
C LYS A 94 -8.50 7.65 -4.70
N GLU A 95 -9.31 8.50 -5.33
CA GLU A 95 -10.72 8.20 -5.61
C GLU A 95 -10.85 7.01 -6.55
N GLN A 96 -10.06 6.98 -7.63
CA GLN A 96 -10.06 5.86 -8.58
C GLN A 96 -9.62 4.57 -7.89
N ILE A 97 -8.58 4.61 -7.06
CA ILE A 97 -8.09 3.45 -6.32
C ILE A 97 -9.17 2.91 -5.38
N ASN A 98 -9.83 3.78 -4.61
CA ASN A 98 -10.89 3.41 -3.68
C ASN A 98 -12.09 2.71 -4.33
N GLU A 99 -12.36 2.94 -5.62
CA GLU A 99 -13.47 2.28 -6.32
C GLU A 99 -13.26 0.78 -6.54
N TRP A 100 -12.01 0.33 -6.63
CA TRP A 100 -11.68 -1.05 -6.98
C TRP A 100 -10.78 -1.77 -5.98
N LEU A 101 -10.08 -1.05 -5.10
CA LEU A 101 -9.17 -1.64 -4.13
C LEU A 101 -9.95 -2.42 -3.07
N ASP A 102 -9.57 -3.68 -2.90
CA ASP A 102 -9.92 -4.50 -1.75
C ASP A 102 -8.65 -4.96 -1.02
N ILE A 103 -8.82 -5.58 0.15
CA ILE A 103 -7.70 -5.99 1.01
C ILE A 103 -6.79 -7.01 0.32
N GLU A 104 -7.35 -7.93 -0.48
CA GLU A 104 -6.56 -8.96 -1.17
C GLU A 104 -5.68 -8.33 -2.24
N ILE A 105 -6.24 -7.43 -3.05
CA ILE A 105 -5.50 -6.70 -4.07
C ILE A 105 -4.47 -5.77 -3.42
N ALA A 106 -4.82 -5.08 -2.33
CA ALA A 106 -3.88 -4.23 -1.59
C ALA A 106 -2.67 -5.04 -1.10
N GLN A 107 -2.90 -6.21 -0.53
CA GLN A 107 -1.85 -7.13 -0.11
C GLN A 107 -0.98 -7.57 -1.30
N GLU A 108 -1.58 -7.96 -2.44
CA GLU A 108 -0.84 -8.34 -3.64
C GLU A 108 0.04 -7.19 -4.16
N ILE A 109 -0.51 -5.97 -4.26
CA ILE A 109 0.22 -4.78 -4.70
C ILE A 109 1.43 -4.51 -3.80
N VAL A 110 1.22 -4.53 -2.48
CA VAL A 110 2.30 -4.26 -1.51
C VAL A 110 3.36 -5.36 -1.56
N GLN A 111 2.97 -6.63 -1.62
CA GLN A 111 3.93 -7.73 -1.77
C GLN A 111 4.75 -7.61 -3.06
N LEU A 112 4.12 -7.23 -4.18
CA LEU A 112 4.82 -6.98 -5.44
C LEU A 112 5.79 -5.80 -5.33
N LEU A 113 5.38 -4.69 -4.71
CA LEU A 113 6.23 -3.52 -4.45
C LEU A 113 7.48 -3.92 -3.67
N LEU A 114 7.32 -4.68 -2.58
CA LEU A 114 8.41 -5.13 -1.72
C LEU A 114 9.32 -6.17 -2.41
N GLY A 115 8.72 -7.11 -3.15
CA GLY A 115 9.45 -8.09 -3.94
C GLY A 115 10.31 -7.44 -5.02
N MET A 116 9.76 -6.47 -5.75
CA MET A 116 10.52 -5.75 -6.79
C MET A 116 11.60 -4.83 -6.19
N SER A 117 11.37 -4.30 -5.00
CA SER A 117 12.34 -3.44 -4.31
C SER A 117 13.52 -4.23 -3.71
N THR A 118 13.28 -5.46 -3.25
CA THR A 118 14.34 -6.39 -2.79
C THR A 118 15.16 -6.98 -3.95
N PHE A 119 14.61 -7.08 -5.17
CA PHE A 119 15.36 -7.49 -6.36
C PHE A 119 16.57 -6.59 -6.68
N LYS A 120 16.57 -5.31 -6.26
CA LYS A 120 17.74 -4.43 -6.39
C LYS A 120 18.92 -4.83 -5.48
N LYS A 121 18.69 -5.59 -4.40
CA LYS A 121 19.75 -6.03 -3.47
C LYS A 121 20.50 -7.30 -3.92
N LYS A 122 19.94 -8.12 -4.83
CA LYS A 122 20.59 -9.39 -5.29
C LYS A 122 21.52 -9.24 -6.49
N ARG A 123 22.22 -8.10 -6.62
CA ARG A 123 23.35 -7.94 -7.55
C ARG A 123 24.60 -7.49 -6.79
N LYS A 124 25.27 -8.45 -6.16
CA LYS A 124 26.72 -8.49 -5.99
C LYS A 124 27.14 -9.92 -5.70
#